data_AF-A0A3B8RB90-F1
#
_entry.id   AF-A0A3B8RB90-F1
#
_cell.length_a   1.000
_cell.length_b   1.000
_cell.length_c   1.000
_cell.angle_alpha   90.00
_cell.angle_beta   90.00
_cell.angle_gamma   90.00
#
_symmetry.space_group_name_H-M   'P 1'
#
loop_
_entity.id
_entity.type
_entity.pdbx_description
1 polymer ?
#
loop_
_entity_poly.entity_id
_entity_poly.type
_entity_poly.pdbx_seq_one_letter_code
_entity_poly.pdbx_strand_id
1 'polypeptide(L)' 'TGLSPSIPEHYFVNDDPDQSVKVTWKSHGSLLFANWLNYYVYQLSPFDLSKIGIQRLVPPVALV' A
#
# COMPACT_ATOMS: atom_id res chain seq x y z
N THR A 1 -32.84 -12.96 -6.36
CA THR A 1 -32.70 -13.62 -5.05
C THR A 1 -31.41 -13.11 -4.43
N GLY A 2 -31.51 -12.31 -3.37
CA GLY A 2 -30.32 -11.74 -2.72
C GLY A 2 -29.63 -12.82 -1.90
N LEU A 3 -28.30 -12.94 -2.04
CA LEU A 3 -27.50 -13.84 -1.21
C LEU A 3 -27.53 -13.29 0.23
N SER A 4 -27.80 -14.16 1.21
CA SER A 4 -27.69 -13.86 2.64
C SER A 4 -26.36 -14.41 3.16
N PRO A 5 -25.23 -13.70 2.99
CA PRO A 5 -23.95 -14.17 3.50
C PRO A 5 -23.95 -14.18 5.02
N SER A 6 -23.13 -15.05 5.60
CA SER A 6 -22.84 -15.03 7.03
C SER A 6 -22.03 -13.80 7.43
N ILE A 7 -22.10 -13.43 8.71
CA ILE A 7 -21.29 -12.33 9.26
C ILE A 7 -19.80 -12.74 9.21
N PRO A 8 -18.90 -11.84 8.75
CA PRO A 8 -17.47 -12.12 8.75
C PRO A 8 -16.91 -12.26 10.17
N GLU A 9 -16.17 -13.33 10.41
CA GLU A 9 -15.58 -13.63 11.72
C GLU A 9 -14.56 -12.57 12.14
N HIS A 10 -14.63 -12.16 13.42
CA HIS A 10 -13.68 -11.24 14.05
C HIS A 10 -13.56 -9.86 13.39
N TYR A 11 -14.49 -9.49 12.52
CA TYR A 11 -14.46 -8.23 11.77
C TYR A 11 -15.21 -7.11 12.49
N PHE A 12 -16.43 -7.37 12.98
CA PHE A 12 -17.22 -6.41 13.75
C PHE A 12 -17.00 -6.56 15.26
N VAL A 13 -17.27 -5.49 16.01
CA VAL A 13 -17.37 -5.59 17.48
C VAL A 13 -18.62 -6.42 17.82
N ASN A 14 -18.43 -7.47 18.62
CA ASN A 14 -19.49 -8.39 19.05
C ASN A 14 -20.29 -9.06 17.91
N ASP A 15 -19.68 -9.24 16.73
CA ASP A 15 -20.33 -9.78 15.53
C ASP A 15 -21.59 -9.00 15.11
N ASP A 16 -21.65 -7.70 15.46
CA ASP A 16 -22.75 -6.78 15.17
C ASP A 16 -22.39 -5.82 14.02
N PRO A 17 -23.02 -5.94 12.83
CA PRO A 17 -22.74 -5.09 11.67
C PRO A 17 -23.05 -3.60 11.86
N ASP A 18 -23.87 -3.24 12.84
CA ASP A 18 -24.19 -1.84 13.16
C ASP A 18 -23.10 -1.19 14.04
N GLN A 19 -22.16 -1.99 14.56
CA GLN A 19 -21.02 -1.52 15.34
C GLN A 19 -19.77 -1.30 14.49
N SER A 20 -18.76 -0.66 15.10
CA SER A 20 -17.47 -0.43 14.45
C SER A 20 -16.74 -1.73 14.12
N VAL A 21 -15.86 -1.67 13.12
CA VAL A 21 -14.98 -2.77 12.72
C VAL A 21 -13.70 -2.83 13.57
N LYS A 22 -13.18 -4.02 13.82
CA LYS A 22 -11.88 -4.28 14.45
C LYS A 22 -10.80 -4.33 13.38
N VAL A 23 -10.06 -3.23 13.20
CA VAL A 23 -8.98 -3.17 12.21
C VAL A 23 -7.68 -3.75 12.78
N THR A 24 -7.51 -5.06 12.74
CA THR A 24 -6.34 -5.76 13.32
C THR A 24 -5.20 -6.00 12.33
N TRP A 25 -5.46 -5.92 11.03
CA TRP A 25 -4.49 -6.22 9.96
C TRP A 25 -3.69 -5.01 9.46
N LYS A 26 -4.10 -3.78 9.80
CA LYS A 26 -3.53 -2.56 9.22
C LYS A 26 -2.02 -2.44 9.41
N SER A 27 -1.51 -2.74 10.61
CA SER A 27 -0.08 -2.66 10.91
C SER A 27 0.74 -3.59 10.01
N HIS A 28 0.28 -4.82 9.82
CA HIS A 28 0.93 -5.82 8.97
C HIS A 28 0.85 -5.44 7.49
N GLY A 29 -0.28 -4.87 7.05
CA GLY A 29 -0.41 -4.30 5.71
C GLY A 29 0.62 -3.20 5.45
N SER A 30 0.75 -2.25 6.38
CA SER A 30 1.77 -1.18 6.27
C SER A 30 3.19 -1.75 6.23
N LEU A 31 3.50 -2.73 7.08
CA LEU A 31 4.81 -3.39 7.09
C LEU A 31 5.09 -4.15 5.79
N LEU A 32 4.10 -4.84 5.23
CA LEU A 32 4.24 -5.56 3.97
C LEU A 32 4.68 -4.62 2.84
N PHE A 33 3.97 -3.49 2.66
CA PHE A 33 4.30 -2.52 1.62
C PHE A 33 5.65 -1.83 1.87
N ALA A 34 5.94 -1.44 3.11
CA ALA A 34 7.21 -0.83 3.46
C ALA A 34 8.38 -1.78 3.20
N ASN A 35 8.26 -3.05 3.61
CA ASN A 35 9.31 -4.04 3.41
C ASN A 35 9.48 -4.38 1.92
N TRP A 36 8.38 -4.55 1.19
CA TRP A 36 8.43 -4.81 -0.24
C TRP A 36 9.15 -3.69 -1.00
N LEU A 37 8.76 -2.44 -0.78
CA LEU A 37 9.41 -1.30 -1.43
C LEU A 37 10.87 -1.21 -1.04
N ASN A 38 11.19 -1.24 0.26
CA ASN A 38 12.57 -1.00 0.72
C ASN A 38 13.53 -2.12 0.35
N TYR A 39 13.17 -3.37 0.62
CA TYR A 39 14.10 -4.50 0.50
C TYR A 39 14.05 -5.18 -0.87
N TYR A 40 12.91 -5.16 -1.55
CA TYR A 40 12.76 -5.85 -2.84
C TYR A 40 12.76 -4.92 -4.03
N VAL A 41 12.13 -3.75 -3.94
CA VAL A 41 12.12 -2.80 -5.06
C VAL A 41 13.39 -1.96 -5.05
N TYR A 42 13.63 -1.18 -4.00
CA TYR A 42 14.75 -0.23 -3.97
C TYR A 42 16.13 -0.91 -3.93
N GLN A 43 16.33 -1.92 -3.09
CA GLN A 43 17.66 -2.53 -2.95
C GLN A 43 18.05 -3.46 -4.11
N LEU A 44 17.08 -4.12 -4.75
CA LEU A 44 17.37 -5.09 -5.82
C LEU A 44 17.29 -4.48 -7.23
N SER A 45 16.59 -3.36 -7.41
CA SER A 45 16.56 -2.68 -8.70
C SER A 45 17.83 -1.84 -8.85
N PRO A 46 18.67 -2.07 -9.87
CA PRO A 46 19.84 -1.23 -10.10
C PRO A 46 19.39 0.19 -10.44
N PHE A 47 19.61 1.12 -9.51
CA PHE A 47 19.37 2.55 -9.71
C PHE A 47 20.55 3.35 -9.20
N ASP A 48 20.87 4.41 -9.94
CA ASP A 48 21.98 5.30 -9.61
C ASP A 48 21.48 6.41 -8.69
N LEU A 49 21.94 6.41 -7.45
CA LEU A 49 21.59 7.42 -6.44
C LEU A 49 21.90 8.84 -6.91
N SER A 50 22.95 9.02 -7.74
CA SER A 50 23.32 10.33 -8.27
C SER A 50 22.28 10.90 -9.25
N LYS A 51 21.39 10.06 -9.80
CA LYS A 51 20.34 10.48 -10.75
C LYS A 51 19.04 10.89 -10.08
N ILE A 52 18.89 10.66 -8.77
CA ILE A 52 17.68 11.01 -8.03
C ILE A 52 17.55 12.53 -7.98
N GLY A 53 16.39 13.06 -8.41
CA GLY A 53 16.11 14.50 -8.41
C GLY A 53 16.68 15.28 -9.61
N ILE A 54 17.61 14.70 -10.38
CA ILE A 54 18.25 15.39 -11.51
C ILE A 54 17.32 15.47 -12.74
N GLN A 55 16.54 14.42 -13.03
CA GLN A 55 15.65 14.39 -14.21
C GLN A 55 14.52 15.44 -14.20
N ARG A 56 14.25 16.10 -13.06
CA ARG A 56 13.19 17.10 -12.96
C ARG A 56 13.67 18.52 -13.29
N LEU A 57 14.98 18.76 -13.39
CA LEU A 57 15.57 20.07 -13.67
C LEU A 57 15.71 20.37 -15.16
N VAL A 58 15.49 19.37 -16.04
CA VAL A 58 15.49 19.56 -17.49
C VAL A 58 14.06 19.31 -18.01
N PRO A 59 13.27 20.37 -18.28
CA PRO A 59 11.96 20.19 -18.89
C PRO A 59 12.10 19.57 -20.29
N PRO A 60 11.22 18.62 -20.69
CA PRO A 60 11.31 17.92 -21.99
C PRO A 60 11.18 18.83 -23.22
N VAL A 61 10.78 20.10 -23.03
CA VAL A 61 10.39 21.04 -24.09
C VAL A 61 11.55 21.87 -24.65
N ALA A 62 12.76 21.82 -24.08
CA ALA A 62 13.88 22.65 -24.55
C ALA A 62 14.60 22.15 -25.83
N LEU A 63 13.99 21.23 -26.60
CA LEU A 63 14.57 20.68 -27.84
C LEU A 63 13.62 20.77 -29.05
N VAL A 64 12.76 21.79 -29.11
CA VAL A 64 12.00 22.16 -30.33
C VAL A 64 12.24 23.62 -30.67
#